data_AF-A0A7U9NE13-F1
#
_entry.id   AF-A0A7U9NE13-F1
#
_cell.length_a   1.000
_cell.length_b   1.000
_cell.length_c   1.000
_cell.angle_alpha   90.00
_cell.angle_beta   90.00
_cell.angle_gamma   90.00
#
_symmetry.space_group_name_H-M   'P 1'
#
loop_
_entity.id
_entity.type
_entity.pdbx_description
1 polymer ?
#
loop_
_entity_poly.entity_id
_entity_poly.type
_entity_poly.pdbx_seq_one_letter_code
_entity_poly.pdbx_strand_id
1 'polypeptide(L)'
;MKKNIPMEYHSLKEAIHAAFGNHAEISKTGRIHGGDINDTYRISLSTGKKAFVKTNSIRNTRFFLTESQGLLALRQTGAIGVPKVLGTGMDEQKGFSFLLLEWIESVPCIGDYWEIFGHELATLHKTVLFHAEEPQTIRYDQRKQNHSYPFGAEGQSPSRFGFWEDNFIGSNPQKNLPKASWIDFYRECRLIPQIKMAEHYLDSKLRKKITYLLDHLDSYLREPEFPSLLHGDLWSGNVLCGNDGKAWILDPAAYVGDFETDLAMTQLFGSFPSAFYFAYGEINPIDKGFEDRKELYHLYHLLNHLNLFGRMYLGSVVKILNKYVS
;
A
#
# COMPACT_ATOMS: atom_id res chain seq x y z
N MET A 1 -20.72 -10.66 -13.40
CA MET A 1 -20.25 -11.18 -12.08
C MET A 1 -20.37 -10.03 -11.09
N LYS A 2 -21.02 -10.24 -9.93
CA LYS A 2 -21.24 -9.16 -8.95
C LYS A 2 -19.88 -8.70 -8.39
N LYS A 3 -19.54 -7.42 -8.58
CA LYS A 3 -18.37 -6.77 -7.99
C LYS A 3 -18.56 -6.73 -6.47
N ASN A 4 -17.77 -7.50 -5.73
CA ASN A 4 -17.86 -7.59 -4.26
C ASN A 4 -17.16 -6.39 -3.63
N ILE A 5 -17.94 -5.40 -3.22
CA ILE A 5 -17.54 -4.31 -2.31
C ILE A 5 -17.35 -4.92 -0.92
N PRO A 6 -16.41 -4.44 -0.07
CA PRO A 6 -16.36 -4.85 1.33
C PRO A 6 -17.69 -4.48 1.98
N MET A 7 -18.47 -5.49 2.40
CA MET A 7 -19.66 -5.20 3.20
C MET A 7 -19.19 -4.75 4.57
N GLU A 8 -19.69 -3.61 5.05
CA GLU A 8 -19.55 -3.19 6.43
C GLU A 8 -20.46 -4.05 7.29
N TYR A 9 -19.86 -4.85 8.17
CA TYR A 9 -20.57 -5.71 9.10
C TYR A 9 -20.61 -5.10 10.50
N HIS A 10 -21.67 -5.40 11.26
CA HIS A 10 -21.87 -4.90 12.63
C HIS A 10 -21.29 -5.84 13.71
N SER A 11 -20.70 -6.97 13.29
CA SER A 11 -19.90 -7.82 14.16
C SER A 11 -18.97 -8.72 13.35
N LEU A 12 -17.89 -9.18 13.97
CA LEU A 12 -17.00 -10.18 13.35
C LEU A 12 -17.73 -11.50 13.09
N LYS A 13 -18.70 -11.86 13.94
CA LYS A 13 -19.53 -13.07 13.77
C LYS A 13 -20.35 -13.01 12.49
N GLU A 14 -20.98 -11.87 12.22
CA GLU A 14 -21.74 -11.65 10.99
C GLU A 14 -20.87 -11.79 9.75
N ALA A 15 -19.69 -11.17 9.76
CA ALA A 15 -18.72 -11.28 8.67
C ALA A 15 -18.27 -12.74 8.43
N ILE A 16 -18.00 -13.49 9.51
CA ILE A 16 -17.65 -14.91 9.44
C ILE A 16 -18.80 -15.73 8.86
N HIS A 17 -20.04 -15.50 9.31
CA HIS A 17 -21.21 -16.21 8.81
C HIS A 17 -21.45 -15.94 7.33
N ALA A 18 -21.30 -14.68 6.90
CA ALA A 18 -21.44 -14.31 5.49
C ALA A 18 -20.36 -14.96 4.61
N ALA A 19 -19.12 -15.07 5.12
CA ALA A 19 -18.00 -15.66 4.37
C ALA A 19 -17.97 -17.19 4.38
N PHE A 20 -18.40 -17.83 5.47
CA PHE A 20 -18.18 -19.28 5.72
C PHE A 20 -19.45 -20.08 6.07
N GLY A 21 -20.61 -19.43 6.13
CA GLY A 21 -21.91 -20.03 6.45
C GLY A 21 -22.32 -19.86 7.91
N ASN A 22 -23.64 -19.93 8.17
CA ASN A 22 -24.26 -19.61 9.47
C ASN A 22 -23.88 -20.54 10.65
N HIS A 23 -23.16 -21.63 10.38
CA HIS A 23 -22.68 -22.59 11.39
C HIS A 23 -21.18 -22.45 11.68
N ALA A 24 -20.50 -21.50 11.02
CA ALA A 24 -19.09 -21.26 11.20
C ALA A 24 -18.84 -20.46 12.50
N GLU A 25 -18.24 -21.12 13.48
CA GLU A 25 -17.87 -20.52 14.77
C GLU A 25 -16.36 -20.55 14.94
N ILE A 26 -15.79 -19.58 15.67
CA ILE A 26 -14.36 -19.56 15.96
C ILE A 26 -14.04 -20.68 16.96
N SER A 27 -13.23 -21.65 16.54
CA SER A 27 -12.81 -22.77 17.38
C SER A 27 -11.45 -22.53 18.05
N LYS A 28 -10.59 -21.72 17.43
CA LYS A 28 -9.27 -21.37 17.96
C LYS A 28 -8.81 -20.01 17.44
N THR A 29 -8.18 -19.22 18.30
CA THR A 29 -7.51 -17.97 17.94
C THR A 29 -6.03 -18.07 18.26
N GLY A 30 -5.16 -17.69 17.32
CA GLY A 30 -3.73 -17.57 17.54
C GLY A 30 -3.26 -16.17 17.16
N ARG A 31 -2.59 -15.48 18.07
CA ARG A 31 -2.00 -14.16 17.79
C ARG A 31 -0.85 -14.30 16.81
N ILE A 32 -0.82 -13.41 15.82
CA ILE A 32 0.31 -13.24 14.92
C ILE A 32 1.02 -11.95 15.33
N HIS A 33 2.34 -12.03 15.47
CA HIS A 33 3.17 -10.88 15.82
C HIS A 33 3.74 -10.32 14.52
N GLY A 34 3.71 -9.00 14.33
CA GLY A 34 4.26 -8.36 13.12
C GLY A 34 3.73 -6.96 12.82
N GLY A 35 2.59 -6.55 13.38
CA GLY A 35 2.07 -5.18 13.21
C GLY A 35 2.29 -4.32 14.45
N ASP A 36 2.77 -3.08 14.28
CA ASP A 36 2.95 -2.12 15.37
C ASP A 36 1.66 -1.43 15.81
N ILE A 37 0.59 -1.53 15.00
CA ILE A 37 -0.62 -0.69 15.12
C ILE A 37 -1.88 -1.50 15.34
N ASN A 38 -1.97 -2.67 14.72
CA ASN A 38 -3.14 -3.54 14.73
C ASN A 38 -2.82 -4.84 15.45
N ASP A 39 -3.78 -5.33 16.23
CA ASP A 39 -3.74 -6.69 16.71
C ASP A 39 -4.11 -7.64 15.57
N THR A 40 -3.29 -8.65 15.32
CA THR A 40 -3.51 -9.60 14.22
C THR A 40 -3.63 -11.03 14.72
N TYR A 41 -4.55 -11.78 14.10
CA TYR A 41 -4.92 -13.11 14.52
C TYR A 41 -5.13 -14.04 13.34
N ARG A 42 -4.69 -15.29 13.50
CA ARG A 42 -5.23 -16.42 12.77
C ARG A 42 -6.41 -16.97 13.54
N ILE A 43 -7.57 -17.05 12.90
CA ILE A 43 -8.72 -17.79 13.43
C ILE A 43 -8.90 -19.12 12.70
N SER A 44 -9.15 -20.17 13.45
CA SER A 44 -9.63 -21.47 12.94
C SER A 44 -11.12 -21.55 13.22
N LEU A 45 -11.88 -22.04 12.24
CA LEU A 45 -13.33 -22.19 12.33
C LEU A 45 -13.72 -23.64 12.64
N SER A 46 -14.92 -23.84 13.18
CA SER A 46 -15.54 -25.15 13.40
C SER A 46 -15.60 -26.01 12.13
N THR A 47 -15.65 -25.37 10.96
CA THR A 47 -15.67 -25.99 9.63
C THR A 47 -14.30 -26.49 9.16
N GLY A 48 -13.23 -26.27 9.93
CA GLY A 48 -11.84 -26.57 9.54
C GLY A 48 -11.19 -25.51 8.65
N LYS A 49 -11.94 -24.47 8.23
CA LYS A 49 -11.39 -23.32 7.49
C LYS A 49 -10.61 -22.38 8.42
N LYS A 50 -9.75 -21.56 7.82
CA LYS A 50 -8.96 -20.53 8.50
C LYS A 50 -9.24 -19.16 7.88
N ALA A 51 -9.08 -18.11 8.66
CA ALA A 51 -9.07 -16.73 8.19
C ALA A 51 -8.05 -15.91 8.97
N PHE A 52 -7.64 -14.79 8.39
CA PHE A 52 -6.81 -13.79 9.05
C PHE A 52 -7.68 -12.61 9.48
N VAL A 53 -7.47 -12.11 10.70
CA VAL A 53 -8.21 -10.98 11.25
C VAL A 53 -7.23 -9.94 11.75
N LYS A 54 -7.39 -8.70 11.29
CA LYS A 54 -6.82 -7.53 11.96
C LYS A 54 -7.90 -6.86 12.79
N THR A 55 -7.54 -6.39 13.97
CA THR A 55 -8.43 -5.61 14.84
C THR A 55 -7.73 -4.38 15.38
N ASN A 56 -8.50 -3.33 15.62
CA ASN A 56 -8.06 -2.11 16.28
C ASN A 56 -9.24 -1.51 17.07
N SER A 57 -9.02 -0.45 17.84
CA SER A 57 -10.09 0.32 18.45
C SER A 57 -11.16 0.71 17.42
N ILE A 58 -12.42 0.77 17.86
CA ILE A 58 -13.56 1.19 17.04
C ILE A 58 -13.37 2.57 16.37
N ARG A 59 -12.57 3.45 16.97
CA ARG A 59 -12.26 4.78 16.41
C ARG A 59 -11.38 4.73 15.16
N ASN A 60 -10.74 3.60 14.90
CA ASN A 60 -9.78 3.39 13.81
C ASN A 60 -10.35 2.61 12.62
N THR A 61 -11.68 2.51 12.49
CA THR A 61 -12.36 1.77 11.39
C THR A 61 -11.87 2.18 10.00
N ARG A 62 -11.49 3.44 9.82
CA ARG A 62 -11.00 3.98 8.54
C ARG A 62 -9.69 3.32 8.08
N PHE A 63 -8.87 2.80 8.99
CA PHE A 63 -7.68 2.01 8.63
C PHE A 63 -8.07 0.79 7.80
N PHE A 64 -9.06 0.03 8.27
CA PHE A 64 -9.47 -1.21 7.63
C PHE A 64 -10.28 -0.98 6.35
N LEU A 65 -11.09 0.08 6.30
CA LEU A 65 -11.79 0.46 5.07
C LEU A 65 -10.80 0.79 3.96
N THR A 66 -9.85 1.69 4.20
CA THR A 66 -8.89 2.12 3.18
C THR A 66 -7.93 1.00 2.76
N GLU A 67 -7.46 0.19 3.72
CA GLU A 67 -6.65 -1.00 3.41
C GLU A 67 -7.43 -2.01 2.54
N SER A 68 -8.70 -2.28 2.87
CA SER A 68 -9.53 -3.22 2.12
C SER A 68 -9.72 -2.80 0.66
N GLN A 69 -9.86 -1.51 0.41
CA GLN A 69 -9.99 -1.01 -0.95
C GLN A 69 -8.66 -1.09 -1.72
N GLY A 70 -7.52 -0.85 -1.05
CA GLY A 70 -6.20 -1.09 -1.64
C GLY A 70 -6.00 -2.56 -2.05
N LEU A 71 -6.37 -3.49 -1.17
CA LEU A 71 -6.37 -4.93 -1.46
C LEU A 71 -7.29 -5.26 -2.65
N LEU A 72 -8.48 -4.67 -2.71
CA LEU A 72 -9.40 -4.89 -3.82
C LEU A 72 -8.86 -4.35 -5.15
N ALA A 73 -8.27 -3.15 -5.16
CA ALA A 73 -7.68 -2.57 -6.36
C ALA A 73 -6.54 -3.44 -6.91
N LEU A 74 -5.63 -3.87 -6.04
CA LEU A 74 -4.52 -4.76 -6.41
C LEU A 74 -5.05 -6.11 -6.89
N ARG A 75 -5.99 -6.73 -6.17
CA ARG A 75 -6.57 -8.04 -6.52
C ARG A 75 -7.32 -8.01 -7.84
N GLN A 76 -7.99 -6.91 -8.18
CA GLN A 76 -8.76 -6.78 -9.42
C GLN A 76 -7.89 -6.87 -10.68
N THR A 77 -6.60 -6.58 -10.57
CA THR A 77 -5.65 -6.75 -11.68
C THR A 77 -5.44 -8.21 -12.07
N GLY A 78 -5.59 -9.14 -11.10
CA GLY A 78 -5.29 -10.56 -11.29
C GLY A 78 -3.81 -10.86 -11.57
N ALA A 79 -2.91 -9.87 -11.42
CA ALA A 79 -1.51 -9.98 -11.81
C ALA A 79 -0.63 -10.68 -10.76
N ILE A 80 -0.96 -10.54 -9.48
CA ILE A 80 -0.19 -11.07 -8.35
C ILE A 80 -1.15 -11.56 -7.24
N GLY A 81 -0.69 -12.47 -6.39
CA GLY A 81 -1.46 -12.93 -5.24
C GLY A 81 -1.73 -11.79 -4.25
N VAL A 82 -3.00 -11.59 -3.91
CA VAL A 82 -3.45 -10.57 -2.94
C VAL A 82 -4.60 -11.17 -2.14
N PRO A 83 -4.58 -11.17 -0.79
CA PRO A 83 -5.67 -11.74 -0.01
C PRO A 83 -7.05 -11.16 -0.35
N LYS A 84 -8.02 -12.04 -0.52
CA LYS A 84 -9.44 -11.70 -0.64
C LYS A 84 -9.91 -11.06 0.66
N VAL A 85 -10.51 -9.88 0.53
CA VAL A 85 -11.31 -9.26 1.59
C VAL A 85 -12.59 -10.07 1.78
N LEU A 86 -12.76 -10.65 2.96
CA LEU A 86 -13.97 -11.39 3.34
C LEU A 86 -14.97 -10.49 4.07
N GLY A 87 -14.48 -9.45 4.76
CA GLY A 87 -15.32 -8.43 5.36
C GLY A 87 -14.55 -7.36 6.11
N THR A 88 -15.17 -6.19 6.28
CA THR A 88 -14.72 -5.11 7.14
C THR A 88 -15.85 -4.71 8.06
N GLY A 89 -15.57 -4.15 9.22
CA GLY A 89 -16.66 -3.71 10.08
C GLY A 89 -16.25 -3.29 11.47
N MET A 90 -17.25 -3.16 12.32
CA MET A 90 -17.12 -2.78 13.72
C MET A 90 -17.93 -3.77 14.55
N ASP A 91 -17.39 -4.20 15.68
CA ASP A 91 -18.13 -4.92 16.72
C ASP A 91 -18.37 -3.93 17.87
N GLU A 92 -19.48 -3.20 17.82
CA GLU A 92 -19.79 -2.13 18.77
C GLU A 92 -19.89 -2.65 20.21
N GLN A 93 -20.41 -3.87 20.38
CA GLN A 93 -20.54 -4.51 21.69
C GLN A 93 -19.18 -4.83 22.29
N LYS A 94 -18.19 -5.19 21.47
CA LYS A 94 -16.83 -5.50 21.91
C LYS A 94 -15.85 -4.34 21.76
N GLY A 95 -16.26 -3.22 21.18
CA GLY A 95 -15.51 -1.97 21.10
C GLY A 95 -14.32 -1.97 20.12
N PHE A 96 -14.34 -2.80 19.08
CA PHE A 96 -13.26 -2.87 18.09
C PHE A 96 -13.75 -2.77 16.65
N SER A 97 -12.86 -2.34 15.75
CA SER A 97 -13.01 -2.44 14.30
C SER A 97 -12.17 -3.59 13.76
N PHE A 98 -12.52 -4.14 12.60
CA PHE A 98 -11.83 -5.30 12.03
C PHE A 98 -11.74 -5.31 10.50
N LEU A 99 -10.73 -6.03 10.01
CA LEU A 99 -10.57 -6.50 8.64
C LEU A 99 -10.41 -8.02 8.67
N LEU A 100 -11.32 -8.74 8.00
CA LEU A 100 -11.32 -10.19 7.84
C LEU A 100 -10.84 -10.52 6.42
N LEU A 101 -9.74 -11.26 6.32
CA LEU A 101 -9.09 -11.66 5.07
C LEU A 101 -9.03 -13.19 4.94
N GLU A 102 -8.90 -13.65 3.70
CA GLU A 102 -8.56 -15.05 3.45
C GLU A 102 -7.21 -15.41 4.09
N TRP A 103 -7.11 -16.64 4.59
CA TRP A 103 -5.85 -17.17 5.11
C TRP A 103 -4.99 -17.67 3.96
N ILE A 104 -3.74 -17.19 3.90
CA ILE A 104 -2.73 -17.67 2.95
C ILE A 104 -1.76 -18.59 3.68
N GLU A 105 -1.58 -19.81 3.17
CA GLU A 105 -0.56 -20.72 3.68
C GLU A 105 0.79 -20.32 3.08
N SER A 106 1.71 -19.87 3.93
CA SER A 106 3.08 -19.55 3.55
C SER A 106 3.95 -20.80 3.60
N VAL A 107 4.77 -20.98 2.57
CA VAL A 107 5.77 -22.05 2.47
C VAL A 107 7.17 -21.45 2.24
N PRO A 108 8.27 -22.17 2.53
CA PRO A 108 9.59 -21.71 2.13
C PRO A 108 9.65 -21.48 0.62
N CYS A 109 10.21 -20.35 0.19
CA CYS A 109 10.43 -20.08 -1.23
C CYS A 109 11.38 -21.13 -1.81
N ILE A 110 10.98 -21.77 -2.91
CA ILE A 110 11.80 -22.74 -3.64
C ILE A 110 11.71 -22.48 -5.14
N GLY A 111 12.69 -22.97 -5.90
CA GLY A 111 12.67 -22.88 -7.36
C GLY A 111 12.80 -21.45 -7.88
N ASP A 112 11.94 -21.12 -8.83
CA ASP A 112 11.86 -19.89 -9.62
C ASP A 112 10.95 -18.82 -8.99
N TYR A 113 10.68 -18.91 -7.68
CA TYR A 113 9.81 -17.98 -6.96
C TYR A 113 10.15 -16.51 -7.19
N TRP A 114 11.45 -16.15 -7.17
CA TRP A 114 11.88 -14.75 -7.28
C TRP A 114 11.71 -14.21 -8.70
N GLU A 115 11.96 -15.05 -9.71
CA GLU A 115 11.70 -14.76 -11.11
C GLU A 115 10.20 -14.57 -11.34
N ILE A 116 9.37 -15.51 -10.87
CA ILE A 116 7.90 -15.42 -10.92
C ILE A 116 7.43 -14.12 -10.27
N PHE A 117 7.91 -13.80 -9.07
CA PHE A 117 7.53 -12.58 -8.38
C PHE A 117 7.93 -11.32 -9.17
N GLY A 118 9.12 -11.31 -9.78
CA GLY A 118 9.56 -10.21 -10.65
C GLY A 118 8.59 -9.98 -11.81
N HIS A 119 8.17 -11.05 -12.50
CA HIS A 119 7.20 -10.97 -13.59
C HIS A 119 5.80 -10.57 -13.12
N GLU A 120 5.31 -11.11 -12.01
CA GLU A 120 4.00 -10.80 -11.43
C GLU A 120 3.91 -9.31 -11.03
N LEU A 121 4.94 -8.78 -10.35
CA LEU A 121 4.98 -7.37 -9.97
C LEU A 121 5.09 -6.46 -11.20
N ALA A 122 5.89 -6.83 -12.20
CA ALA A 122 5.98 -6.04 -13.42
C ALA A 122 4.66 -6.02 -14.19
N THR A 123 3.96 -7.15 -14.24
CA THR A 123 2.62 -7.27 -14.82
C THR A 123 1.61 -6.39 -14.06
N LEU A 124 1.66 -6.40 -12.72
CA LEU A 124 0.84 -5.52 -11.88
C LEU A 124 1.04 -4.05 -12.27
N HIS A 125 2.29 -3.59 -12.32
CA HIS A 125 2.61 -2.20 -12.66
C HIS A 125 2.24 -1.82 -14.10
N LYS A 126 2.31 -2.76 -15.05
CA LYS A 126 1.94 -2.52 -16.44
C LYS A 126 0.43 -2.55 -16.69
N THR A 127 -0.35 -3.11 -15.76
CA THR A 127 -1.79 -3.27 -15.92
C THR A 127 -2.49 -1.92 -15.91
N VAL A 128 -3.09 -1.55 -17.05
CA VAL A 128 -3.94 -0.37 -17.14
C VAL A 128 -5.26 -0.66 -16.45
N LEU A 129 -5.60 0.13 -15.43
CA LEU A 129 -6.92 0.12 -14.81
C LEU A 129 -7.94 0.72 -15.80
N PHE A 130 -8.41 -0.07 -16.76
CA PHE A 130 -9.54 0.33 -17.61
C PHE A 130 -10.79 0.42 -16.74
N HIS A 131 -11.36 1.62 -16.65
CA HIS A 131 -12.71 1.91 -16.16
C HIS A 131 -13.19 0.96 -15.06
N ALA A 132 -12.57 1.04 -13.88
CA ALA A 132 -13.30 0.66 -12.69
C ALA A 132 -14.44 1.69 -12.55
N GLU A 133 -15.61 1.34 -13.09
CA GLU A 133 -16.88 1.97 -12.70
C GLU A 133 -16.88 2.07 -11.17
N GLU A 134 -17.38 3.20 -10.64
CA GLU A 134 -17.60 3.39 -9.21
C GLU A 134 -18.01 2.06 -8.55
N PRO A 135 -17.24 1.57 -7.55
CA PRO A 135 -17.84 0.69 -6.57
C PRO A 135 -19.10 1.43 -6.08
N GLN A 136 -20.28 0.81 -6.18
CA GLN A 136 -21.53 1.40 -5.68
C GLN A 136 -21.36 1.72 -4.19
N THR A 137 -20.92 2.94 -3.89
CA THR A 137 -20.69 3.41 -2.53
C THR A 137 -22.04 3.42 -1.82
N ILE A 138 -22.11 2.64 -0.74
CA ILE A 138 -23.21 2.76 0.21
C ILE A 138 -23.08 4.13 0.88
N ARG A 139 -24.23 4.81 0.93
CA ARG A 139 -24.46 6.16 1.46
C ARG A 139 -23.72 6.43 2.78
N TYR A 140 -22.62 7.16 2.70
CA TYR A 140 -22.20 8.06 3.77
C TYR A 140 -22.62 9.49 3.35
N ASP A 141 -23.43 10.13 4.18
CA ASP A 141 -24.02 11.48 4.07
C ASP A 141 -23.87 12.20 2.71
N GLN A 142 -24.96 12.18 1.93
CA GLN A 142 -25.05 12.79 0.61
C GLN A 142 -25.03 14.32 0.67
N ARG A 143 -23.84 14.92 0.74
CA ARG A 143 -23.58 16.26 0.19
C ARG A 143 -22.23 16.29 -0.52
N LYS A 144 -22.31 16.08 -1.84
CA LYS A 144 -21.34 16.41 -2.91
C LYS A 144 -20.41 15.27 -3.38
N GLN A 145 -20.66 14.92 -4.65
CA GLN A 145 -19.76 14.50 -5.74
C GLN A 145 -19.83 13.03 -6.17
N ASN A 146 -20.20 12.86 -7.45
CA ASN A 146 -20.01 11.67 -8.28
C ASN A 146 -18.51 11.39 -8.38
N HIS A 147 -18.03 10.24 -7.95
CA HIS A 147 -16.63 9.84 -7.95
C HIS A 147 -16.39 8.58 -8.80
N SER A 148 -16.62 8.68 -10.11
CA SER A 148 -15.93 7.82 -11.08
C SER A 148 -14.42 7.86 -10.81
N TYR A 149 -13.69 6.76 -11.05
CA TYR A 149 -12.22 6.75 -11.00
C TYR A 149 -11.68 8.02 -11.68
N PRO A 150 -10.84 8.83 -11.01
CA PRO A 150 -10.52 10.20 -11.46
C PRO A 150 -9.66 10.26 -12.74
N PHE A 151 -9.40 9.12 -13.36
CA PHE A 151 -8.55 8.98 -14.53
C PHE A 151 -9.38 8.99 -15.82
N GLY A 152 -9.67 10.19 -16.34
CA GLY A 152 -9.94 10.43 -17.77
C GLY A 152 -11.32 10.96 -18.17
N ALA A 153 -11.36 12.21 -18.68
CA ALA A 153 -12.21 12.65 -19.79
C ALA A 153 -11.48 13.73 -20.60
N GLU A 154 -11.68 13.74 -21.94
CA GLU A 154 -10.97 14.58 -22.91
C GLU A 154 -11.11 16.09 -22.66
N GLY A 155 -10.03 16.85 -22.89
CA GLY A 155 -10.03 18.33 -22.98
C GLY A 155 -9.21 19.08 -21.92
N GLN A 156 -8.74 18.40 -20.87
CA GLN A 156 -7.68 18.85 -19.94
C GLN A 156 -6.79 17.65 -19.61
N SER A 157 -5.51 17.85 -19.26
CA SER A 157 -4.61 16.73 -18.92
C SER A 157 -5.21 15.96 -17.74
N PRO A 158 -5.72 14.73 -17.93
CA PRO A 158 -6.47 14.04 -16.88
C PRO A 158 -5.52 13.76 -15.72
N SER A 159 -5.98 13.91 -14.47
CA SER A 159 -5.20 13.51 -13.30
C SER A 159 -4.74 12.05 -13.48
N ARG A 160 -3.43 11.78 -13.29
CA ARG A 160 -2.76 10.49 -13.59
C ARG A 160 -2.27 9.76 -12.34
N PHE A 161 -2.04 10.47 -11.24
CA PHE A 161 -1.42 9.95 -10.02
C PHE A 161 -2.29 10.22 -8.81
N GLY A 162 -2.23 9.34 -7.80
CA GLY A 162 -3.05 9.39 -6.60
C GLY A 162 -4.00 8.21 -6.46
N PHE A 163 -5.06 8.40 -5.69
CA PHE A 163 -6.05 7.38 -5.39
C PHE A 163 -7.41 8.05 -5.16
N TRP A 164 -8.50 7.29 -5.09
CA TRP A 164 -9.82 7.89 -4.88
C TRP A 164 -9.99 8.50 -3.48
N GLU A 165 -9.24 8.03 -2.48
CA GLU A 165 -9.17 8.65 -1.15
C GLU A 165 -7.81 8.51 -0.46
N ASP A 166 -7.58 9.35 0.56
CA ASP A 166 -6.44 9.26 1.46
C ASP A 166 -6.48 7.92 2.24
N ASN A 167 -5.31 7.31 2.43
CA ASN A 167 -5.15 6.08 3.20
C ASN A 167 -4.03 6.24 4.25
N PHE A 168 -3.33 5.15 4.59
CA PHE A 168 -2.31 5.15 5.64
C PHE A 168 -1.05 4.41 5.18
N ILE A 169 0.10 4.83 5.72
CA ILE A 169 1.40 4.17 5.58
C ILE A 169 1.94 3.90 6.99
N GLY A 170 1.79 2.66 7.46
CA GLY A 170 1.80 2.40 8.91
C GLY A 170 0.64 3.17 9.57
N SER A 171 0.90 3.95 10.62
CA SER A 171 -0.13 4.72 11.33
C SER A 171 -0.23 6.17 10.85
N ASN A 172 0.64 6.58 9.95
CA ASN A 172 0.67 7.94 9.43
C ASN A 172 -0.31 8.08 8.26
N PRO A 173 -1.08 9.18 8.19
CA PRO A 173 -1.94 9.46 7.04
C PRO A 173 -1.13 9.62 5.76
N GLN A 174 -1.59 9.01 4.68
CA GLN A 174 -1.04 9.12 3.33
C GLN A 174 -2.02 9.87 2.43
N LYS A 175 -1.59 11.03 1.91
CA LYS A 175 -2.41 11.88 1.03
C LYS A 175 -2.46 11.30 -0.38
N ASN A 176 -3.63 11.29 -1.01
CA ASN A 176 -3.81 10.69 -2.35
C ASN A 176 -4.58 11.58 -3.32
N LEU A 177 -4.73 12.88 -3.01
CA LEU A 177 -5.39 13.84 -3.88
C LEU A 177 -4.86 13.71 -5.32
N PRO A 178 -5.73 13.46 -6.33
CA PRO A 178 -5.27 13.23 -7.69
C PRO A 178 -4.50 14.40 -8.30
N LYS A 179 -3.43 14.10 -9.04
CA LYS A 179 -2.54 15.07 -9.70
C LYS A 179 -2.19 14.59 -11.11
N ALA A 180 -1.96 15.53 -12.03
CA ALA A 180 -1.56 15.23 -13.41
C ALA A 180 -0.06 14.91 -13.54
N SER A 181 0.79 15.54 -12.72
CA SER A 181 2.25 15.34 -12.67
C SER A 181 2.65 14.44 -11.50
N TRP A 182 3.58 13.52 -11.77
CA TRP A 182 4.17 12.68 -10.74
C TRP A 182 5.01 13.50 -9.78
N ILE A 183 5.78 14.45 -10.30
CA ILE A 183 6.66 15.31 -9.50
C ILE A 183 5.83 16.13 -8.50
N ASP A 184 4.71 16.72 -8.94
CA ASP A 184 3.80 17.45 -8.05
C ASP A 184 3.14 16.53 -7.02
N PHE A 185 2.69 15.35 -7.44
CA PHE A 185 2.12 14.36 -6.53
C PHE A 185 3.12 13.95 -5.46
N TYR A 186 4.34 13.60 -5.85
CA TYR A 186 5.38 13.15 -4.94
C TYR A 186 5.80 14.28 -3.98
N ARG A 187 5.91 15.52 -4.47
CA ARG A 187 6.19 16.71 -3.66
C ARG A 187 5.11 16.93 -2.59
N GLU A 188 3.85 17.05 -3.02
CA GLU A 188 2.76 17.53 -2.18
C GLU A 188 2.08 16.43 -1.35
N CYS A 189 2.02 15.20 -1.88
CA CYS A 189 1.30 14.10 -1.26
C CYS A 189 2.20 13.05 -0.61
N ARG A 190 3.53 13.09 -0.84
CA ARG A 190 4.50 12.20 -0.18
C ARG A 190 5.48 12.94 0.71
N LEU A 191 6.33 13.81 0.15
CA LEU A 191 7.41 14.44 0.91
C LEU A 191 6.91 15.51 1.89
N ILE A 192 6.14 16.51 1.43
CA ILE A 192 5.69 17.63 2.27
C ILE A 192 4.95 17.17 3.55
N PRO A 193 3.98 16.23 3.49
CA PRO A 193 3.29 15.76 4.69
C PRO A 193 4.25 15.13 5.71
N GLN A 194 5.17 14.28 5.26
CA GLN A 194 6.13 13.61 6.13
C GLN A 194 7.16 14.58 6.74
N ILE A 195 7.62 15.57 5.96
CA ILE A 195 8.51 16.63 6.45
C ILE A 195 7.82 17.47 7.53
N LYS A 196 6.56 17.85 7.33
CA LYS A 196 5.78 18.62 8.32
C LYS A 196 5.64 17.84 9.63
N MET A 197 5.39 16.54 9.55
CA MET A 197 5.33 15.69 10.75
C MET A 197 6.68 15.55 11.45
N ALA A 198 7.78 15.55 10.69
CA ALA A 198 9.13 15.44 11.22
C ALA A 198 9.73 16.77 11.68
N GLU A 199 8.97 17.87 11.64
CA GLU A 199 9.48 19.25 11.76
C GLU A 199 10.33 19.50 13.03
N HIS A 200 10.00 18.86 14.14
CA HIS A 200 10.74 18.96 15.41
C HIS A 200 12.11 18.29 15.39
N TYR A 201 12.40 17.43 14.42
CA TYR A 201 13.73 16.86 14.20
C TYR A 201 14.63 17.73 13.32
N LEU A 202 14.05 18.72 12.62
CA LEU A 202 14.72 19.45 11.53
C LEU A 202 15.21 20.82 11.99
N ASP A 203 16.53 20.98 12.06
CA ASP A 203 17.17 22.28 12.33
C ASP A 203 17.06 23.23 11.11
N SER A 204 17.49 24.49 11.30
CA SER A 204 17.42 25.52 10.26
C SER A 204 18.25 25.19 9.02
N LYS A 205 19.34 24.42 9.15
CA LYS A 205 20.19 24.01 8.03
C LYS A 205 19.49 22.93 7.20
N LEU A 206 18.90 21.94 7.85
CA LEU A 206 18.13 20.88 7.18
C LEU A 206 16.89 21.43 6.50
N ARG A 207 16.18 22.36 7.14
CA ARG A 207 15.01 23.02 6.52
C ARG A 207 15.37 23.72 5.21
N LYS A 208 16.50 24.44 5.15
CA LYS A 208 16.99 25.07 3.91
C LYS A 208 17.27 24.03 2.82
N LYS A 209 17.90 22.90 3.19
CA LYS A 209 18.15 21.81 2.24
C LYS A 209 16.84 21.20 1.72
N ILE A 210 15.89 20.96 2.61
CA ILE A 210 14.58 20.43 2.24
C ILE A 210 13.84 21.39 1.30
N THR A 211 13.82 22.69 1.59
CA THR A 211 13.23 23.69 0.69
C THR A 211 13.87 23.64 -0.69
N TYR A 212 15.21 23.66 -0.76
CA TYR A 212 15.92 23.55 -2.04
C TYR A 212 15.56 22.25 -2.77
N LEU A 213 15.59 21.11 -2.08
CA LEU A 213 15.24 19.82 -2.67
C LEU A 213 13.83 19.86 -3.25
N LEU A 214 12.85 20.30 -2.45
CA LEU A 214 11.46 20.38 -2.87
C LEU A 214 11.35 21.26 -4.13
N ASP A 215 11.98 22.44 -4.14
CA ASP A 215 11.93 23.37 -5.27
C ASP A 215 12.52 22.80 -6.57
N HIS A 216 13.50 21.89 -6.49
CA HIS A 216 14.23 21.34 -7.64
C HIS A 216 13.96 19.84 -7.89
N LEU A 217 12.83 19.29 -7.43
CA LEU A 217 12.53 17.86 -7.62
C LEU A 217 12.52 17.43 -9.09
N ASP A 218 12.16 18.32 -10.01
CA ASP A 218 12.16 18.11 -11.46
C ASP A 218 13.57 17.92 -12.05
N SER A 219 14.62 18.32 -11.33
CA SER A 219 16.01 18.03 -11.70
C SER A 219 16.44 16.60 -11.35
N TYR A 220 15.69 15.90 -10.50
CA TYR A 220 16.05 14.59 -9.97
C TYR A 220 15.06 13.48 -10.33
N LEU A 221 13.77 13.81 -10.39
CA LEU A 221 12.70 12.90 -10.75
C LEU A 221 12.29 13.10 -12.21
N ARG A 222 11.80 12.02 -12.82
CA ARG A 222 11.18 12.05 -14.15
C ARG A 222 9.68 11.84 -14.03
N GLU A 223 8.92 12.33 -15.01
CA GLU A 223 7.56 11.84 -15.22
C GLU A 223 7.63 10.38 -15.72
N PRO A 224 6.88 9.43 -15.10
CA PRO A 224 6.87 8.05 -15.56
C PRO A 224 6.13 7.92 -16.88
N GLU A 225 6.62 7.00 -17.72
CA GLU A 225 6.03 6.70 -19.03
C GLU A 225 4.56 6.31 -18.90
N PHE A 226 4.23 5.53 -17.87
CA PHE A 226 2.87 5.11 -17.56
C PHE A 226 2.60 5.18 -16.04
N PRO A 227 1.37 5.51 -15.62
CA PRO A 227 0.97 5.40 -14.24
C PRO A 227 0.82 3.93 -13.84
N SER A 228 1.35 3.55 -12.68
CA SER A 228 1.30 2.18 -12.17
C SER A 228 0.49 2.11 -10.88
N LEU A 229 -0.37 1.10 -10.73
CA LEU A 229 -0.96 0.81 -9.43
C LEU A 229 0.10 0.17 -8.53
N LEU A 230 0.41 0.83 -7.43
CA LEU A 230 1.49 0.45 -6.51
C LEU A 230 0.93 -0.25 -5.28
N HIS A 231 1.73 -1.14 -4.71
CA HIS A 231 1.54 -1.64 -3.36
C HIS A 231 1.73 -0.52 -2.32
N GLY A 232 2.77 0.31 -2.49
CA GLY A 232 3.01 1.51 -1.68
C GLY A 232 3.76 1.27 -0.35
N ASP A 233 3.90 0.02 0.08
CA ASP A 233 4.73 -0.39 1.23
C ASP A 233 5.41 -1.75 0.99
N LEU A 234 6.02 -1.94 -0.18
CA LEU A 234 6.50 -3.26 -0.62
C LEU A 234 7.91 -3.58 -0.08
N TRP A 235 7.99 -4.23 1.08
CA TRP A 235 9.23 -4.77 1.65
C TRP A 235 9.06 -6.25 2.01
N SER A 236 10.14 -6.93 2.41
CA SER A 236 10.13 -8.39 2.65
C SER A 236 9.10 -8.86 3.69
N GLY A 237 8.69 -8.01 4.63
CA GLY A 237 7.67 -8.34 5.62
C GLY A 237 6.24 -8.39 5.04
N ASN A 238 6.02 -7.77 3.89
CA ASN A 238 4.72 -7.66 3.23
C ASN A 238 4.58 -8.62 2.03
N VAL A 239 5.44 -9.65 1.96
CA VAL A 239 5.41 -10.64 0.89
C VAL A 239 5.48 -12.05 1.48
N LEU A 240 4.63 -12.95 0.98
CA LEU A 240 4.66 -14.37 1.27
C LEU A 240 4.88 -15.19 0.00
N CYS A 241 5.54 -16.34 0.14
CA CYS A 241 5.48 -17.40 -0.86
C CYS A 241 4.27 -18.29 -0.59
N GLY A 242 3.30 -18.26 -1.50
CA GLY A 242 2.13 -19.11 -1.43
C GLY A 242 2.47 -20.57 -1.70
N ASN A 243 1.64 -21.48 -1.21
CA ASN A 243 1.75 -22.91 -1.54
C ASN A 243 1.41 -23.26 -3.01
N ASP A 244 0.97 -22.27 -3.78
CA ASP A 244 0.78 -22.30 -5.23
C ASP A 244 2.03 -21.87 -6.01
N GLY A 245 3.13 -21.55 -5.31
CA GLY A 245 4.39 -21.09 -5.90
C GLY A 245 4.41 -19.61 -6.30
N LYS A 246 3.33 -18.87 -6.05
CA LYS A 246 3.18 -17.46 -6.41
C LYS A 246 3.59 -16.52 -5.28
N ALA A 247 3.87 -15.27 -5.64
CA ALA A 247 4.02 -14.21 -4.66
C ALA A 247 2.66 -13.72 -4.17
N TRP A 248 2.54 -13.55 -2.86
CA TRP A 248 1.39 -12.96 -2.22
C TRP A 248 1.79 -11.69 -1.48
N ILE A 249 1.28 -10.54 -1.93
CA ILE A 249 1.54 -9.24 -1.29
C ILE A 249 0.46 -8.88 -0.28
N LEU A 250 0.88 -8.32 0.85
CA LEU A 250 0.07 -8.05 2.03
C LEU A 250 0.20 -6.60 2.47
N ASP A 251 -0.80 -6.09 3.18
CA ASP A 251 -0.72 -4.82 3.90
C ASP A 251 -0.38 -3.61 3.01
N PRO A 252 -1.16 -3.36 1.94
CA PRO A 252 -0.86 -2.30 1.00
C PRO A 252 -1.17 -0.89 1.54
N ALA A 253 -0.33 0.06 1.15
CA ALA A 253 -0.60 1.50 1.20
C ALA A 253 -0.88 2.01 -0.22
N ALA A 254 -1.82 1.36 -0.93
CA ALA A 254 -1.94 1.44 -2.39
C ALA A 254 -2.25 2.85 -2.93
N TYR A 255 -1.71 3.16 -4.11
CA TYR A 255 -1.99 4.35 -4.90
C TYR A 255 -1.46 4.20 -6.32
N VAL A 256 -1.83 5.11 -7.22
CA VAL A 256 -1.28 5.17 -8.58
C VAL A 256 -0.08 6.13 -8.61
N GLY A 257 1.09 5.65 -9.04
CA GLY A 257 2.37 6.38 -9.00
C GLY A 257 3.41 5.87 -10.00
N ASP A 258 4.68 6.21 -9.75
CA ASP A 258 5.83 5.65 -10.46
C ASP A 258 6.19 4.27 -9.88
N PHE A 259 6.28 3.23 -10.73
CA PHE A 259 6.59 1.86 -10.31
C PHE A 259 7.93 1.73 -9.56
N GLU A 260 8.84 2.68 -9.81
CA GLU A 260 10.13 2.72 -9.15
C GLU A 260 10.04 2.91 -7.63
N THR A 261 8.92 3.43 -7.10
CA THR A 261 8.77 3.56 -5.64
C THR A 261 8.66 2.20 -4.95
N ASP A 262 7.91 1.26 -5.53
CA ASP A 262 7.80 -0.09 -4.99
C ASP A 262 9.16 -0.81 -5.09
N LEU A 263 9.83 -0.72 -6.25
CA LEU A 263 11.18 -1.26 -6.40
C LEU A 263 12.17 -0.67 -5.40
N ALA A 264 12.13 0.65 -5.18
CA ALA A 264 12.96 1.31 -4.19
C ALA A 264 12.67 0.76 -2.78
N MET A 265 11.39 0.59 -2.42
CA MET A 265 11.02 0.06 -1.10
C MET A 265 11.56 -1.36 -0.86
N THR A 266 11.58 -2.22 -1.89
CA THR A 266 12.19 -3.57 -1.78
C THR A 266 13.69 -3.55 -1.47
N GLN A 267 14.36 -2.42 -1.68
CA GLN A 267 15.79 -2.20 -1.48
C GLN A 267 16.14 -1.38 -0.22
N LEU A 268 15.16 -0.98 0.60
CA LEU A 268 15.40 -0.09 1.75
C LEU A 268 15.81 -0.83 3.03
N PHE A 269 15.15 -1.94 3.35
CA PHE A 269 15.40 -2.75 4.58
C PHE A 269 15.97 -4.12 4.26
N GLY A 270 16.90 -4.16 3.30
CA GLY A 270 17.39 -5.37 2.67
C GLY A 270 17.23 -5.27 1.16
N SER A 271 17.37 -6.38 0.47
CA SER A 271 17.10 -6.45 -0.96
C SER A 271 16.61 -7.86 -1.31
N PHE A 272 15.68 -7.95 -2.24
CA PHE A 272 15.37 -9.23 -2.88
C PHE A 272 16.58 -9.73 -3.68
N PRO A 273 16.64 -11.04 -4.01
CA PRO A 273 17.70 -11.58 -4.85
C PRO A 273 17.72 -10.93 -6.24
N SER A 274 18.89 -10.93 -6.89
CA SER A 274 19.07 -10.32 -8.22
C SER A 274 18.12 -10.88 -9.27
N ALA A 275 17.80 -12.17 -9.20
CA ALA A 275 16.85 -12.85 -10.08
C ALA A 275 15.49 -12.14 -10.18
N PHE A 276 14.99 -11.60 -9.06
CA PHE A 276 13.75 -10.82 -9.03
C PHE A 276 13.85 -9.56 -9.89
N TYR A 277 14.92 -8.77 -9.73
CA TYR A 277 15.07 -7.52 -10.47
C TYR A 277 15.34 -7.75 -11.97
N PHE A 278 16.07 -8.81 -12.30
CA PHE A 278 16.27 -9.21 -13.70
C PHE A 278 14.94 -9.57 -14.35
N ALA A 279 14.16 -10.47 -13.74
CA ALA A 279 12.84 -10.87 -14.24
C ALA A 279 11.87 -9.68 -14.35
N TYR A 280 11.84 -8.79 -13.35
CA TYR A 280 11.04 -7.57 -13.43
C TYR A 280 11.41 -6.71 -14.66
N GLY A 281 12.71 -6.53 -14.89
CA GLY A 281 13.25 -5.72 -15.98
C GLY A 281 12.97 -6.25 -17.38
N GLU A 282 12.61 -7.53 -17.53
CA GLU A 282 12.22 -8.12 -18.81
C GLU A 282 10.91 -7.54 -19.35
N ILE A 283 9.99 -7.15 -18.44
CA ILE A 283 8.68 -6.57 -18.79
C ILE A 283 8.71 -5.05 -18.68
N ASN A 284 9.30 -4.51 -17.60
CA ASN A 284 9.40 -3.09 -17.34
C ASN A 284 10.88 -2.68 -17.21
N PRO A 285 11.56 -2.31 -18.30
CA PRO A 285 12.96 -1.92 -18.27
C PRO A 285 13.21 -0.76 -17.30
N ILE A 286 14.17 -0.94 -16.40
CA ILE A 286 14.59 0.08 -15.42
C ILE A 286 15.75 0.87 -16.03
N ASP A 287 15.59 2.19 -16.19
CA ASP A 287 16.64 3.03 -16.74
C ASP A 287 17.77 3.30 -15.74
N LYS A 288 18.95 3.69 -16.26
CA LYS A 288 20.16 3.90 -15.45
C LYS A 288 20.02 5.02 -14.41
N GLY A 289 19.08 5.94 -14.58
CA GLY A 289 18.81 7.01 -13.62
C GLY A 289 18.06 6.53 -12.37
N PHE A 290 17.59 5.29 -12.34
CA PHE A 290 16.89 4.74 -11.19
C PHE A 290 17.72 4.78 -9.91
N GLU A 291 19.03 4.52 -9.97
CA GLU A 291 19.88 4.54 -8.78
C GLU A 291 19.88 5.91 -8.08
N ASP A 292 19.82 6.99 -8.86
CA ASP A 292 19.70 8.35 -8.33
C ASP A 292 18.28 8.72 -7.93
N ARG A 293 17.23 8.13 -8.51
CA ARG A 293 15.84 8.38 -8.08
C ARG A 293 15.46 7.58 -6.84
N LYS A 294 15.99 6.37 -6.72
CA LYS A 294 15.75 5.41 -5.64
C LYS A 294 15.96 6.03 -4.26
N GLU A 295 17.03 6.80 -4.06
CA GLU A 295 17.28 7.43 -2.76
C GLU A 295 16.25 8.53 -2.43
N LEU A 296 15.69 9.24 -3.42
CA LEU A 296 14.54 10.13 -3.18
C LEU A 296 13.27 9.35 -2.81
N TYR A 297 13.07 8.18 -3.41
CA TYR A 297 11.99 7.26 -3.04
C TYR A 297 12.19 6.70 -1.62
N HIS A 298 13.42 6.39 -1.23
CA HIS A 298 13.77 6.02 0.14
C HIS A 298 13.53 7.16 1.14
N LEU A 299 13.77 8.41 0.76
CA LEU A 299 13.57 9.57 1.63
C LEU A 299 12.14 9.62 2.19
N TYR A 300 11.13 9.32 1.38
CA TYR A 300 9.73 9.27 1.83
C TYR A 300 9.53 8.24 2.96
N HIS A 301 9.98 7.01 2.75
CA HIS A 301 9.83 5.94 3.74
C HIS A 301 10.69 6.19 4.98
N LEU A 302 11.88 6.75 4.84
CA LEU A 302 12.75 7.09 5.97
C LEU A 302 12.19 8.24 6.81
N LEU A 303 11.56 9.24 6.20
CA LEU A 303 10.81 10.26 6.93
C LEU A 303 9.61 9.64 7.66
N ASN A 304 8.89 8.71 7.02
CA ASN A 304 7.81 7.97 7.67
C ASN A 304 8.32 7.19 8.90
N HIS A 305 9.44 6.49 8.77
CA HIS A 305 10.06 5.76 9.89
C HIS A 305 10.58 6.69 10.98
N LEU A 306 11.13 7.86 10.63
CA LEU A 306 11.50 8.89 11.59
C LEU A 306 10.28 9.37 12.40
N ASN A 307 9.14 9.52 11.74
CA ASN A 307 7.89 9.92 12.39
C ASN A 307 7.31 8.83 13.30
N LEU A 308 7.45 7.55 12.93
CA LEU A 308 6.90 6.42 13.70
C LEU A 308 7.82 5.94 14.83
N PHE A 309 9.12 5.85 14.56
CA PHE A 309 10.10 5.16 15.41
C PHE A 309 11.18 6.11 15.95
N GLY A 310 11.16 7.37 15.51
CA GLY A 310 11.96 8.44 16.09
C GLY A 310 13.40 8.55 15.58
N ARG A 311 14.22 9.21 16.40
CA ARG A 311 15.50 9.84 16.01
C ARG A 311 16.52 8.89 15.35
N MET A 312 16.42 7.58 15.56
CA MET A 312 17.36 6.62 14.95
C MET A 312 17.39 6.68 13.41
N TYR A 313 16.28 7.09 12.77
CA TYR A 313 16.20 7.24 11.31
C TYR A 313 16.70 8.60 10.78
N LEU A 314 16.91 9.58 11.66
CA LEU A 314 17.32 10.93 11.27
C LEU A 314 18.65 10.94 10.51
N GLY A 315 19.62 10.11 10.93
CA GLY A 315 20.92 10.01 10.25
C GLY A 315 20.79 9.62 8.77
N SER A 316 19.91 8.67 8.46
CA SER A 316 19.63 8.24 7.08
C SER A 316 18.95 9.34 6.27
N VAL A 317 17.97 10.04 6.86
CA VAL A 317 17.32 11.20 6.22
C VAL A 317 18.36 12.28 5.89
N VAL A 318 19.22 12.65 6.84
CA VAL A 318 20.27 13.66 6.65
C VAL A 318 21.27 13.24 5.58
N LYS A 319 21.66 11.96 5.53
CA LYS A 319 22.58 11.43 4.52
C LYS A 319 22.03 11.64 3.11
N ILE A 320 20.75 11.31 2.89
CA ILE A 320 20.12 11.49 1.58
C ILE A 320 20.00 12.97 1.22
N LEU A 321 19.52 13.82 2.15
CA LEU A 321 19.41 15.26 1.92
C LEU A 321 20.76 15.92 1.55
N ASN A 322 21.86 15.43 2.11
CA ASN A 322 23.20 15.93 1.77
C ASN A 322 23.67 15.55 0.36
N LYS A 323 23.13 14.49 -0.25
CA LYS A 323 23.46 14.10 -1.62
C LYS A 323 22.84 15.05 -2.65
N TYR A 324 21.58 15.43 -2.46
CA TYR A 324 20.84 16.28 -3.42
C TYR A 324 21.05 17.78 -3.21
N VAL A 325 21.54 18.19 -2.04
CA VAL A 325 21.74 19.60 -1.71
C VAL A 325 23.14 19.75 -1.15
N SER A 326 24.09 19.92 -2.08
CA SER A 326 25.49 20.24 -1.79
C SER A 326 25.63 21.69 -1.39
#